data_AF-A0A950VWH5-F1
#
_entry.id   AF-A0A950VWH5-F1
#
_cell.length_a   1.000
_cell.length_b   1.000
_cell.length_c   1.000
_cell.angle_alpha   90.00
_cell.angle_beta   90.00
_cell.angle_gamma   90.00
#
_symmetry.space_group_name_H-M   'P 1'
#
loop_
_entity.id
_entity.type
_entity.pdbx_description
1 polymer ?
#
loop_
_entity_poly.entity_id
_entity_poly.type
_entity_poly.pdbx_seq_one_letter_code
_entity_poly.pdbx_strand_id
1 'polypeptide(L)' 'MARFYGEVEGTRGRASRLGSSGIRSHTRGWNVGVEVICTIRDGADVIEVYETGGSHAPSSKRLLATVTDRKK' A
#
# COMPACT_ATOMS: atom_id res chain seq x y z
N MET A 1 5.99 17.44 8.83
CA MET A 1 6.00 16.00 9.17
C MET A 1 4.92 15.32 8.35
N ALA A 2 5.21 14.19 7.71
CA ALA A 2 4.23 13.46 6.90
C ALA A 2 3.56 12.38 7.75
N ARG A 3 2.24 12.19 7.60
CA ARG A 3 1.45 11.19 8.35
C ARG A 3 1.78 9.77 7.90
N PHE A 4 2.11 9.60 6.63
CA PHE A 4 2.38 8.30 6.03
C PHE A 4 3.82 8.15 5.58
N TYR A 5 4.34 6.93 5.75
CA TYR A 5 5.67 6.52 5.35
C TYR A 5 5.60 5.18 4.64
N GLY A 6 6.25 5.07 3.48
CA GLY A 6 6.35 3.83 2.72
C GLY A 6 7.80 3.55 2.38
N GLU A 7 8.20 2.29 2.49
CA GLU A 7 9.57 1.84 2.26
C GLU A 7 9.57 0.56 1.43
N VAL A 8 10.57 0.43 0.55
CA VAL A 8 10.84 -0.77 -0.23
C VAL A 8 12.34 -1.05 -0.22
N GLU A 9 12.72 -2.32 -0.27
CA GLU A 9 14.12 -2.76 -0.29
C GLU A 9 14.31 -3.85 -1.34
N GLY A 10 15.43 -3.79 -2.06
CA GLY A 10 15.81 -4.78 -3.07
C GLY A 10 17.31 -4.77 -3.32
N THR A 11 17.75 -5.30 -4.47
CA THR A 11 19.18 -5.42 -4.81
C THR A 11 19.93 -4.09 -4.87
N ARG A 12 19.22 -2.97 -5.07
CA ARG A 12 19.79 -1.61 -5.07
C ARG A 12 19.69 -0.90 -3.72
N GLY A 13 19.40 -1.63 -2.66
CA GLY A 13 19.19 -1.09 -1.31
C GLY A 13 17.79 -0.54 -1.10
N ARG A 14 17.68 0.31 -0.08
CA ARG A 14 16.42 0.81 0.48
C ARG A 14 16.01 2.14 -0.16
N ALA A 15 14.73 2.28 -0.46
CA ALA A 15 14.13 3.53 -0.90
C ALA A 15 12.82 3.78 -0.15
N SER A 16 12.56 5.05 0.18
CA SER A 16 11.34 5.43 0.89
C SER A 16 10.68 6.68 0.33
N ARG A 17 9.39 6.85 0.66
CA ARG A 17 8.58 8.01 0.32
C ARG A 17 7.65 8.39 1.46
N LEU A 18 7.38 9.68 1.53
CA LEU A 18 6.47 10.31 2.49
C LEU A 18 5.14 10.64 1.81
N GLY A 19 4.03 10.51 2.54
CA GLY A 19 2.69 10.88 2.09
C GLY A 19 1.95 11.76 3.11
N SER A 20 1.31 12.84 2.64
CA SER A 20 0.57 13.78 3.49
C SER A 20 -0.93 13.45 3.60
N SER A 21 -1.60 13.27 2.47
CA SER A 21 -3.02 12.90 2.38
C SER A 21 -3.27 11.41 2.12
N GLY A 22 -2.22 10.69 1.73
CA GLY A 22 -2.23 9.26 1.50
C GLY A 22 -0.87 8.80 0.97
N ILE A 23 -0.70 7.48 0.88
CA ILE A 23 0.42 6.85 0.19
C ILE A 23 -0.06 5.56 -0.46
N ARG A 24 0.52 5.22 -1.61
CA ARG A 24 0.23 3.99 -2.34
C ARG A 24 1.54 3.30 -2.71
N SER A 25 1.59 1.99 -2.49
CA SER A 25 2.69 1.15 -2.93
C SER A 25 2.15 -0.07 -3.66
N HIS A 26 2.98 -0.63 -4.53
CA HIS A 26 2.67 -1.84 -5.28
C HIS A 26 3.91 -2.73 -5.31
N THR A 27 3.79 -3.93 -4.76
CA THR A 27 4.84 -4.94 -4.74
C THR A 27 4.33 -6.16 -5.49
N ARG A 28 5.00 -6.55 -6.58
CA ARG A 28 4.47 -7.57 -7.50
C ARG A 28 5.53 -8.44 -8.12
N GLY A 29 5.16 -9.70 -8.33
CA GLY A 29 5.76 -10.59 -9.32
C GLY A 29 4.98 -10.55 -10.63
N TRP A 30 5.19 -11.56 -11.48
CA TRP A 30 4.55 -11.61 -12.80
C TRP A 30 3.03 -11.87 -12.72
N ASN A 31 2.61 -12.89 -11.98
CA ASN A 31 1.20 -13.34 -11.92
C ASN A 31 0.45 -12.97 -10.63
N VAL A 32 1.18 -12.45 -9.63
CA VAL A 32 0.61 -12.09 -8.33
C VAL A 32 1.30 -10.84 -7.81
N GLY A 33 0.58 -10.01 -7.09
CA GLY A 33 1.14 -8.88 -6.38
C GLY A 33 0.16 -8.33 -5.36
N VAL A 34 0.63 -7.38 -4.55
CA VAL A 34 -0.19 -6.71 -3.56
C VAL A 34 -0.05 -5.21 -3.74
N GLU A 35 -1.19 -4.53 -3.80
CA GLU A 35 -1.27 -3.09 -3.71
C GLU A 35 -1.76 -2.68 -2.33
N VAL A 36 -1.07 -1.71 -1.73
CA VAL A 36 -1.44 -1.13 -0.45
C VAL A 36 -1.74 0.34 -0.65
N ILE A 37 -2.94 0.76 -0.24
CA ILE A 37 -3.39 2.14 -0.28
C ILE A 37 -3.68 2.58 1.14
N CYS A 38 -2.95 3.58 1.62
CA CYS A 38 -3.19 4.19 2.91
C CYS A 38 -3.76 5.61 2.72
N THR A 39 -4.88 5.90 3.38
CA THR A 39 -5.62 7.16 3.31
C THR A 39 -6.12 7.57 4.69
N ILE A 40 -6.47 8.85 4.82
CA ILE A 40 -7.21 9.35 5.98
C ILE A 40 -8.70 9.25 5.67
N ARG A 41 -9.46 8.52 6.49
CA ARG A 41 -10.94 8.49 6.44
C ARG A 41 -11.48 8.79 7.84
N ASP A 42 -12.36 9.80 7.93
CA ASP A 42 -12.96 10.25 9.20
C ASP A 42 -11.92 10.53 10.30
N GLY A 43 -10.77 11.08 9.91
CA GLY A 43 -9.64 11.39 10.80
C GLY A 43 -8.78 10.19 11.21
N ALA A 44 -9.21 8.95 10.91
CA ALA A 44 -8.46 7.73 11.16
C ALA A 44 -7.61 7.29 9.96
N ASP A 45 -6.55 6.55 10.24
CA ASP A 45 -5.73 5.91 9.21
C ASP A 45 -6.40 4.62 8.74
N VAL A 46 -6.62 4.53 7.43
CA VAL A 46 -7.23 3.37 6.78
C VAL A 46 -6.32 2.87 5.68
N ILE A 47 -5.89 1.61 5.83
CA ILE A 47 -5.02 0.90 4.91
C ILE A 47 -5.83 -0.21 4.24
N GLU A 48 -6.00 -0.13 2.94
CA GLU A 48 -6.62 -1.17 2.12
C GLU A 48 -5.54 -1.98 1.40
N VAL A 49 -5.64 -3.30 1.49
CA VAL A 49 -4.71 -4.25 0.89
C VAL A 49 -5.44 -5.03 -0.19
N TYR A 50 -4.99 -4.89 -1.43
CA TYR A 50 -5.57 -5.55 -2.59
C TYR A 50 -4.61 -6.62 -3.14
N GLU A 51 -5.12 -7.82 -3.36
CA GLU A 51 -4.48 -8.78 -4.27
C GLU A 51 -4.60 -8.26 -5.70
N THR A 52 -3.52 -8.36 -6.46
CA THR A 52 -3.47 -7.98 -7.87
C THR A 52 -2.96 -9.14 -8.73
N GLY A 53 -3.29 -9.15 -10.01
CA GLY A 53 -2.81 -10.16 -10.97
C GLY A 53 -1.34 -10.02 -11.38
N GLY A 54 -0.52 -9.33 -10.58
CA GLY A 54 0.89 -9.07 -10.86
C GLY A 54 1.11 -8.13 -12.05
N SER A 55 2.30 -8.22 -12.65
CA SER A 55 2.67 -7.44 -13.84
C SER A 55 1.91 -7.84 -15.10
N HIS A 56 1.47 -9.09 -15.21
CA HIS A 56 0.70 -9.59 -16.35
C HIS A 56 -0.74 -9.07 -16.39
N ALA A 57 -1.36 -8.84 -15.23
CA ALA A 57 -2.73 -8.29 -15.13
C ALA A 57 -2.81 -7.17 -14.07
N PRO A 58 -2.21 -5.99 -14.34
CA PRO A 58 -2.05 -4.92 -13.35
C PRO A 58 -3.36 -4.21 -12.96
N SER A 59 -4.41 -4.36 -13.76
CA SER A 59 -5.76 -3.83 -13.49
C SER A 59 -6.62 -4.77 -12.63
N SER A 60 -6.26 -6.06 -12.52
CA SER A 60 -6.98 -7.00 -11.66
C SER A 60 -6.71 -6.64 -10.20
N LYS A 61 -7.77 -6.44 -9.42
CA LYS A 61 -7.70 -6.13 -8.00
C LYS A 61 -8.84 -6.78 -7.21
N ARG A 62 -8.50 -7.38 -6.08
CA ARG A 62 -9.46 -7.94 -5.11
C ARG A 62 -9.06 -7.50 -3.70
N LEU A 63 -9.97 -6.86 -2.97
CA LEU A 63 -9.71 -6.46 -1.58
C LEU A 63 -9.48 -7.71 -0.73
N LEU A 64 -8.34 -7.76 -0.04
CA LEU A 64 -7.99 -8.82 0.90
C LEU A 64 -8.31 -8.43 2.33
N ALA A 65 -7.95 -7.20 2.71
CA ALA A 65 -8.07 -6.72 4.07
C ALA A 65 -8.17 -5.20 4.13
N THR A 66 -8.80 -4.74 5.20
CA THR A 66 -8.75 -3.35 5.63
C THR A 66 -8.16 -3.31 7.03
N VAL A 67 -7.09 -2.54 7.22
CA VAL A 67 -6.48 -2.28 8.52
C VAL A 67 -6.78 -0.84 8.88
N THR A 68 -7.37 -0.64 10.05
CA THR A 68 -7.69 0.69 10.57
C THR A 68 -7.04 0.88 11.93
N ASP A 69 -6.69 2.12 12.25
CA ASP A 69 -6.28 2.47 13.61
C ASP A 69 -7.38 2.05 14.60
N ARG A 70 -7.03 1.18 15.56
CA ARG A 70 -7.89 0.85 16.68
C ARG A 70 -7.43 1.71 17.83
N LYS A 71 -8.20 2.75 18.15
CA LYS A 71 -8.03 3.47 19.42
C LYS A 71 -8.06 2.44 20.55
N LYS A 72 -6.94 2.28 21.26
CA LYS A 72 -6.89 1.56 22.54
C LYS A 72 -7.59 2.37 23.61
#